data_AF-A0ABD5XCE8-F1
#
_entry.id   AF-A0ABD5XCE8-F1
#
_cell.length_a   1.000
_cell.length_b   1.000
_cell.length_c   1.000
_cell.angle_alpha   90.00
_cell.angle_beta   90.00
_cell.angle_gamma   90.00
#
_symmetry.space_group_name_H-M   'P 1'
#
loop_
_entity.id
_entity.type
_entity.pdbx_description
1 polymer ?
#
loop_
_entity_poly.entity_id
_entity_poly.type
_entity_poly.pdbx_seq_one_letter_code
_entity_poly.pdbx_strand_id
1 'polypeptide(L)'
;MERRVFLSSLGSLCTITFSGCLSTDSDEIQQYTATTKEVSSSRPLHHEATILQSDIQSEEAPLTIEISVTNNTNDLIRYNERREVLGIFLEINKFILLLKGERPYEYNEELGFWQASTPISIDAEIQTAKLSPDETHTQPLVLVGRQTEDLPKEIPAEFAFEVTFTVTKPQQKESDKQQFEWSFSLSEKE
;
A
#
# COMPACT_ATOMS: atom_id res chain seq x y z
N MET A 1 19.31 -72.35 -17.12
CA MET A 1 20.78 -72.62 -17.00
C MET A 1 21.42 -71.33 -16.56
N GLU A 2 21.76 -71.25 -15.26
CA GLU A 2 23.13 -71.35 -14.71
C GLU A 2 23.69 -69.93 -14.49
N ARG A 3 23.78 -69.47 -13.22
CA ARG A 3 24.96 -69.54 -12.31
C ARG A 3 26.09 -68.61 -12.83
N ARG A 4 26.81 -67.76 -12.08
CA ARG A 4 27.20 -67.62 -10.66
C ARG A 4 28.08 -66.33 -10.61
N VAL A 5 27.95 -65.41 -9.62
CA VAL A 5 28.73 -65.23 -8.36
C VAL A 5 29.94 -64.27 -8.42
N PHE A 6 29.84 -63.21 -7.58
CA PHE A 6 30.82 -62.51 -6.70
C PHE A 6 32.07 -61.79 -7.28
N LEU A 7 32.29 -60.53 -6.87
CA LEU A 7 33.11 -60.16 -5.69
C LEU A 7 33.08 -58.65 -5.40
N SER A 8 33.18 -58.37 -4.11
CA SER A 8 33.23 -57.09 -3.37
C SER A 8 34.45 -56.21 -3.68
N SER A 9 34.27 -54.89 -3.59
CA SER A 9 35.36 -53.97 -3.20
C SER A 9 34.80 -52.81 -2.36
N LEU A 10 35.35 -52.70 -1.16
CA LEU A 10 35.21 -51.60 -0.21
C LEU A 10 35.95 -50.37 -0.76
N GLY A 11 35.34 -49.18 -0.66
CA GLY A 11 35.96 -47.96 -1.17
C GLY A 11 35.35 -46.69 -0.61
N SER A 12 35.65 -46.44 0.67
CA SER A 12 35.80 -45.14 1.33
C SER A 12 34.78 -44.03 1.04
N LEU A 13 33.91 -43.80 2.03
CA LEU A 13 33.22 -42.52 2.24
C LEU A 13 34.25 -41.39 2.43
N CYS A 14 34.35 -40.47 1.48
CA CYS A 14 34.83 -39.12 1.74
C CYS A 14 33.62 -38.25 2.06
N THR A 15 33.20 -38.23 3.32
CA THR A 15 32.26 -37.23 3.82
C THR A 15 33.05 -35.94 4.02
N ILE A 16 32.99 -35.04 3.04
CA ILE A 16 33.46 -33.67 3.24
C ILE A 16 32.36 -32.95 4.01
N THR A 17 32.51 -32.86 5.33
CA THR A 17 31.73 -31.95 6.15
C THR A 17 32.17 -30.53 5.84
N PHE A 18 31.52 -29.89 4.87
CA PHE A 18 31.50 -28.44 4.82
C PHE A 18 30.66 -27.97 6.01
N SER A 19 31.35 -27.69 7.12
CA SER A 19 30.82 -26.83 8.18
C SER A 19 30.87 -25.39 7.66
N GLY A 20 30.04 -25.11 6.65
CA GLY A 20 29.70 -23.76 6.30
C GLY A 20 28.69 -23.29 7.33
N CYS A 21 29.12 -22.40 8.23
CA CYS A 21 28.19 -21.49 8.87
C CYS A 21 27.58 -20.66 7.74
N LEU A 22 26.48 -21.14 7.15
CA LEU A 22 25.51 -20.24 6.54
C LEU A 22 24.95 -19.46 7.73
N SER A 23 25.57 -18.32 8.03
CA SER A 23 24.82 -17.23 8.61
C SER A 23 23.73 -16.93 7.59
N THR A 24 22.55 -17.54 7.76
CA THR A 24 21.32 -16.95 7.26
C THR A 24 21.22 -15.61 7.97
N ASP A 25 21.81 -14.57 7.38
CA ASP A 25 21.23 -13.25 7.46
C ASP A 25 19.80 -13.46 6.97
N SER A 26 18.89 -13.57 7.93
CA SER A 26 17.48 -13.51 7.63
C SER A 26 17.29 -12.08 7.18
N ASP A 27 17.21 -11.86 5.86
CA ASP A 27 16.69 -10.61 5.33
C ASP A 27 15.31 -10.41 6.01
N GLU A 28 15.27 -9.54 7.00
CA GLU A 28 14.03 -9.22 7.71
C GLU A 28 13.13 -8.49 6.72
N ILE A 29 12.14 -9.23 6.20
CA ILE A 29 11.16 -8.68 5.27
C ILE A 29 10.28 -7.69 6.04
N GLN A 30 10.36 -6.40 5.67
CA GLN A 30 9.57 -5.36 6.29
C GLN A 30 8.11 -5.42 5.79
N GLN A 31 7.26 -6.12 6.55
CA GLN A 31 5.83 -6.27 6.24
C GLN A 31 4.99 -5.19 6.93
N TYR A 32 3.96 -4.69 6.24
CA TYR A 32 3.05 -3.68 6.77
C TYR A 32 1.63 -4.20 6.98
N THR A 33 0.95 -3.57 7.93
CA THR A 33 -0.49 -3.72 8.19
C THR A 33 -1.16 -2.35 8.10
N ALA A 34 -2.43 -2.31 7.71
CA ALA A 34 -3.21 -1.08 7.66
C ALA A 34 -4.11 -0.97 8.90
N THR A 35 -4.16 0.22 9.49
CA THR A 35 -5.10 0.58 10.55
C THR A 35 -5.91 1.79 10.10
N THR A 36 -7.24 1.69 10.16
CA THR A 36 -8.14 2.81 9.87
C THR A 36 -8.68 3.41 11.15
N LYS A 37 -8.71 4.74 11.24
CA LYS A 37 -9.26 5.48 12.37
C LYS A 37 -10.31 6.47 11.88
N GLU A 38 -11.55 6.22 12.27
CA GLU A 38 -12.61 7.20 12.12
C GLU A 38 -12.69 8.08 13.38
N VAL A 39 -12.60 9.40 13.21
CA VAL A 39 -12.61 10.39 14.29
C VAL A 39 -14.03 10.70 14.81
N SER A 40 -15.11 10.18 14.18
CA SER A 40 -16.50 10.41 14.62
C SER A 40 -17.45 9.30 14.18
N SER A 41 -18.37 8.90 15.07
CA SER A 41 -19.33 7.80 14.86
C SER A 41 -20.57 8.17 14.04
N SER A 42 -20.74 9.43 13.63
CA SER A 42 -21.93 9.90 12.88
C SER A 42 -21.63 10.26 11.43
N ARG A 43 -20.69 9.55 10.80
CA ARG A 43 -20.20 9.87 9.45
C ARG A 43 -21.14 9.33 8.38
N PRO A 44 -21.32 10.09 7.29
CA PRO A 44 -22.12 9.63 6.17
C PRO A 44 -21.36 8.64 5.26
N LEU A 45 -20.02 8.66 5.30
CA LEU A 45 -19.15 7.76 4.54
C LEU A 45 -18.29 6.93 5.49
N HIS A 46 -18.26 5.62 5.27
CA HIS A 46 -17.35 4.69 5.93
C HIS A 46 -16.12 4.48 5.08
N HIS A 47 -14.95 4.48 5.71
CA HIS A 47 -13.67 4.29 5.02
C HIS A 47 -12.97 3.06 5.56
N GLU A 48 -12.29 2.34 4.67
CA GLU A 48 -11.46 1.18 5.02
C GLU A 48 -10.18 1.20 4.19
N ALA A 49 -9.06 0.89 4.82
CA ALA A 49 -7.77 0.69 4.16
C ALA A 49 -7.32 -0.76 4.37
N THR A 50 -7.09 -1.47 3.27
CA THR A 50 -6.69 -2.89 3.28
C THR A 50 -5.36 -3.08 2.58
N ILE A 51 -4.45 -3.86 3.15
CA ILE A 51 -3.18 -4.23 2.51
C ILE A 51 -3.42 -5.36 1.50
N LEU A 52 -2.99 -5.15 0.25
CA LEU A 52 -3.04 -6.17 -0.82
C LEU A 52 -1.68 -6.83 -1.07
N GLN A 53 -0.59 -6.08 -0.90
CA GLN A 53 0.78 -6.56 -0.90
C GLN A 53 1.47 -5.81 0.24
N SER A 54 2.07 -6.53 1.19
CA SER A 54 2.52 -5.97 2.48
C SER A 54 4.00 -5.62 2.54
N ASP A 55 4.81 -6.16 1.64
CA ASP A 55 6.27 -6.03 1.67
C ASP A 55 6.73 -4.89 0.77
N ILE A 56 7.16 -3.80 1.39
CA ILE A 56 7.59 -2.59 0.69
C ILE A 56 8.91 -2.75 -0.07
N GLN A 57 9.71 -3.76 0.27
CA GLN A 57 11.01 -4.04 -0.34
C GLN A 57 10.93 -5.13 -1.42
N SER A 58 9.75 -5.67 -1.68
CA SER A 58 9.53 -6.68 -2.72
C SER A 58 9.97 -6.17 -4.11
N GLU A 59 10.85 -6.91 -4.76
CA GLU A 59 11.28 -6.65 -6.14
C GLU A 59 10.15 -6.93 -7.16
N GLU A 60 9.15 -7.74 -6.79
CA GLU A 60 8.09 -8.17 -7.69
C GLU A 60 6.97 -7.13 -7.83
N ALA A 61 6.66 -6.41 -6.76
CA ALA A 61 5.60 -5.41 -6.73
C ALA A 61 5.72 -4.47 -5.51
N PRO A 62 5.29 -3.20 -5.63
CA PRO A 62 5.30 -2.26 -4.51
C PRO A 62 4.27 -2.61 -3.43
N LEU A 63 4.50 -2.10 -2.20
CA LEU A 63 3.50 -2.02 -1.14
C LEU A 63 2.19 -1.49 -1.72
N THR A 64 1.17 -2.34 -1.72
CA THR A 64 -0.11 -2.05 -2.35
C THR A 64 -1.20 -2.04 -1.30
N ILE A 65 -1.99 -0.98 -1.27
CA ILE A 65 -3.18 -0.85 -0.44
C ILE A 65 -4.41 -0.68 -1.30
N GLU A 66 -5.57 -0.96 -0.72
CA GLU A 66 -6.86 -0.69 -1.30
C GLU A 66 -7.64 0.21 -0.35
N ILE A 67 -8.11 1.34 -0.87
CA ILE A 67 -8.98 2.26 -0.13
C ILE A 67 -10.40 2.07 -0.62
N SER A 68 -11.30 1.78 0.31
CA SER A 68 -12.73 1.67 0.06
C SER A 68 -13.49 2.77 0.78
N VAL A 69 -14.47 3.35 0.09
CA VAL A 69 -15.34 4.42 0.58
C VAL A 69 -16.78 4.02 0.31
N THR A 70 -17.53 3.76 1.37
CA THR A 70 -18.91 3.28 1.31
C THR A 70 -19.87 4.33 1.83
N ASN A 71 -20.99 4.54 1.14
CA ASN A 71 -22.09 5.36 1.65
C ASN A 71 -23.01 4.53 2.54
N ASN A 72 -22.90 4.69 3.86
CA ASN A 72 -23.73 3.99 4.84
C ASN A 72 -25.05 4.74 5.17
N THR A 73 -25.52 5.58 4.26
CA THR A 73 -26.77 6.33 4.43
C THR A 73 -27.79 5.91 3.37
N ASN A 74 -29.06 6.22 3.63
CA ASN A 74 -30.15 5.99 2.69
C ASN A 74 -30.30 7.08 1.61
N ASP A 75 -29.42 8.10 1.63
CA ASP A 75 -29.45 9.21 0.70
C ASP A 75 -28.32 9.05 -0.33
N LEU A 76 -28.52 9.57 -1.55
CA LEU A 76 -27.39 9.81 -2.46
C LEU A 76 -26.43 10.79 -1.81
N ILE A 77 -25.14 10.51 -1.85
CA ILE A 77 -24.11 11.40 -1.32
C ILE A 77 -23.25 11.94 -2.43
N ARG A 78 -22.93 13.23 -2.35
CA ARG A 78 -21.87 13.85 -3.14
C ARG A 78 -20.73 14.25 -2.20
N TYR A 79 -19.51 13.88 -2.54
CA TYR A 79 -18.31 14.30 -1.80
C TYR A 79 -17.31 14.99 -2.72
N ASN A 80 -16.64 16.00 -2.19
CA ASN A 80 -15.55 16.71 -2.85
C ASN A 80 -14.21 16.13 -2.42
N GLU A 81 -13.13 16.55 -3.07
CA GLU A 81 -11.77 16.02 -2.86
C GLU A 81 -11.69 14.52 -3.08
N ARG A 82 -12.30 14.03 -4.17
CA ARG A 82 -12.35 12.60 -4.50
C ARG A 82 -10.98 11.93 -4.41
N ARG A 83 -9.93 12.61 -4.89
CA ARG A 83 -8.55 12.09 -4.87
C ARG A 83 -8.09 11.82 -3.45
N GLU A 84 -8.20 12.82 -2.57
CA GLU A 84 -7.79 12.72 -1.18
C GLU A 84 -8.65 11.69 -0.42
N VAL A 85 -9.97 11.68 -0.65
CA VAL A 85 -10.90 10.70 -0.05
C VAL A 85 -10.53 9.26 -0.42
N LEU A 86 -9.98 9.03 -1.61
CA LEU A 86 -9.49 7.72 -2.05
C LEU A 86 -7.99 7.54 -1.82
N GLY A 87 -7.32 8.41 -1.06
CA GLY A 87 -5.88 8.31 -0.76
C GLY A 87 -4.94 8.63 -1.94
N ILE A 88 -5.47 9.04 -3.09
CA ILE A 88 -4.71 9.29 -4.31
C ILE A 88 -3.84 10.54 -4.14
N PHE A 89 -2.54 10.36 -4.37
CA PHE A 89 -1.49 11.38 -4.22
C PHE A 89 -1.27 11.90 -2.79
N LEU A 90 -1.72 11.17 -1.77
CA LEU A 90 -1.29 11.50 -0.42
C LEU A 90 0.21 11.23 -0.25
N GLU A 91 0.88 12.14 0.43
CA GLU A 91 2.33 12.13 0.59
C GLU A 91 2.70 12.15 2.07
N ILE A 92 3.71 11.36 2.43
CA ILE A 92 4.29 11.35 3.77
C ILE A 92 5.74 10.88 3.67
N ASN A 93 6.66 11.51 4.41
CA ASN A 93 8.07 11.09 4.47
C ASN A 93 8.77 10.87 3.11
N LYS A 94 8.42 11.67 2.08
CA LYS A 94 8.89 11.54 0.69
C LYS A 94 8.37 10.31 -0.07
N PHE A 95 7.42 9.57 0.50
CA PHE A 95 6.63 8.57 -0.21
C PHE A 95 5.31 9.18 -0.69
N ILE A 96 4.72 8.57 -1.72
CA ILE A 96 3.45 9.00 -2.31
C ILE A 96 2.60 7.78 -2.67
N LEU A 97 1.29 7.89 -2.47
CA LEU A 97 0.32 6.92 -2.97
C LEU A 97 -0.07 7.23 -4.42
N LEU A 98 0.14 6.29 -5.33
CA LEU A 98 -0.22 6.40 -6.74
C LEU A 98 -1.29 5.37 -7.13
N LEU A 99 -2.08 5.70 -8.14
CA LEU A 99 -2.98 4.75 -8.78
C LEU A 99 -2.17 3.61 -9.41
N LYS A 100 -2.51 2.36 -9.05
CA LYS A 100 -1.82 1.17 -9.57
C LYS A 100 -1.95 1.12 -11.09
N GLY A 101 -0.81 1.09 -11.80
CA GLY A 101 -0.75 0.96 -13.25
C GLY A 101 -1.02 2.22 -14.08
N GLU A 102 -1.30 3.38 -13.47
CA GLU A 102 -1.56 4.61 -14.24
C GLU A 102 -0.31 5.45 -14.51
N ARG A 103 0.73 5.32 -13.68
CA ARG A 103 1.98 6.08 -13.79
C ARG A 103 3.18 5.15 -13.73
N PRO A 104 4.30 5.51 -14.39
CA PRO A 104 5.50 4.70 -14.33
C PRO A 104 6.16 4.80 -12.94
N TYR A 105 6.49 3.64 -12.41
CA TYR A 105 7.31 3.45 -11.22
C TYR A 105 8.19 2.22 -11.46
N GLU A 106 9.38 2.22 -10.86
CA GLU A 106 10.39 1.17 -11.03
C GLU A 106 11.02 0.80 -9.70
N TYR A 107 11.45 -0.45 -9.57
CA TYR A 107 12.18 -0.89 -8.40
C TYR A 107 13.59 -0.30 -8.44
N ASN A 108 14.00 0.37 -7.37
CA ASN A 108 15.33 0.94 -7.24
C ASN A 108 16.21 0.01 -6.40
N GLU A 109 17.12 -0.72 -7.05
CA GLU A 109 18.01 -1.69 -6.39
C GLU A 109 18.92 -1.05 -5.32
N GLU A 110 19.32 0.21 -5.50
CA GLU A 110 20.18 0.91 -4.55
C GLU A 110 19.44 1.29 -3.26
N LEU A 111 18.14 1.57 -3.38
CA LEU A 111 17.30 1.98 -2.26
C LEU A 111 16.53 0.80 -1.64
N GLY A 112 16.38 -0.30 -2.37
CA GLY A 112 15.62 -1.48 -1.94
C GLY A 112 14.11 -1.26 -1.87
N PHE A 113 13.55 -0.34 -2.67
CA PHE A 113 12.11 -0.11 -2.76
C PHE A 113 11.70 0.52 -4.11
N TRP A 114 10.40 0.49 -4.38
CA TRP A 114 9.82 1.07 -5.60
C TRP A 114 9.77 2.61 -5.57
N GLN A 115 10.11 3.23 -6.69
CA GLN A 115 10.18 4.67 -6.85
C GLN A 115 9.39 5.13 -8.08
N ALA A 116 8.74 6.30 -7.99
CA ALA A 116 8.17 6.97 -9.16
C ALA A 116 9.27 7.27 -10.20
N SER A 117 9.04 6.93 -11.47
CA SER A 117 10.06 7.12 -12.52
C SER A 117 10.16 8.57 -13.01
N THR A 118 9.13 9.39 -12.75
CA THR A 118 9.08 10.81 -13.12
C THR A 118 8.63 11.68 -11.94
N PRO A 119 8.96 12.98 -11.91
CA PRO A 119 8.45 13.87 -10.88
C PRO A 119 6.93 13.98 -10.98
N ILE A 120 6.24 13.83 -9.85
CA ILE A 120 4.79 13.90 -9.79
C ILE A 120 4.35 15.33 -9.48
N SER A 121 3.66 15.96 -10.42
CA SER A 121 2.93 17.22 -10.23
C SER A 121 1.43 16.93 -10.14
N ILE A 122 0.78 17.53 -9.17
CA ILE A 122 -0.64 17.33 -8.88
C ILE A 122 -1.36 18.65 -9.14
N ASP A 123 -2.29 18.66 -10.09
CA ASP A 123 -3.10 19.85 -10.35
C ASP A 123 -4.13 20.04 -9.23
N ALA A 124 -4.41 21.29 -8.86
CA ALA A 124 -5.33 21.66 -7.78
C ALA A 124 -6.83 21.55 -8.16
N GLU A 125 -7.16 20.73 -9.16
CA GLU A 125 -8.55 20.55 -9.58
C GLU A 125 -9.37 19.81 -8.51
N ILE A 126 -10.44 20.46 -8.03
CA ILE A 126 -11.38 19.86 -7.09
C ILE A 126 -12.18 18.79 -7.84
N GLN A 127 -11.98 17.53 -7.47
CA GLN A 127 -12.73 16.42 -8.03
C GLN A 127 -13.90 16.04 -7.13
N THR A 128 -15.06 15.86 -7.74
CA THR A 128 -16.29 15.47 -7.04
C THR A 128 -16.72 14.07 -7.47
N ALA A 129 -17.21 13.27 -6.51
CA ALA A 129 -17.82 11.97 -6.78
C ALA A 129 -19.19 11.86 -6.11
N LYS A 130 -19.95 10.85 -6.54
CA LYS A 130 -21.26 10.50 -5.98
C LYS A 130 -21.24 9.05 -5.54
N LEU A 131 -21.97 8.74 -4.48
CA LEU A 131 -22.25 7.38 -4.02
C LEU A 131 -23.73 7.26 -3.72
N SER A 132 -24.40 6.32 -4.36
CA SER A 132 -25.76 5.88 -4.06
C SER A 132 -25.79 5.23 -2.66
N PRO A 133 -26.98 5.03 -2.06
CA PRO A 133 -27.08 4.26 -0.83
C PRO A 133 -26.40 2.91 -0.95
N ASP A 134 -25.59 2.54 0.04
CA ASP A 134 -24.81 1.30 0.13
C ASP A 134 -23.77 1.10 -1.00
N GLU A 135 -23.57 2.10 -1.87
CA GLU A 135 -22.55 2.04 -2.92
C GLU A 135 -21.16 2.17 -2.30
N THR A 136 -20.21 1.40 -2.83
CA THR A 136 -18.80 1.44 -2.45
C THR A 136 -17.96 1.77 -3.66
N HIS A 137 -17.07 2.77 -3.51
CA HIS A 137 -15.96 2.97 -4.42
C HIS A 137 -14.70 2.39 -3.81
N THR A 138 -13.95 1.66 -4.63
CA THR A 138 -12.71 1.00 -4.22
C THR A 138 -11.60 1.42 -5.15
N GLN A 139 -10.42 1.70 -4.59
CA GLN A 139 -9.27 2.16 -5.33
C GLN A 139 -7.98 1.48 -4.84
N PRO A 140 -7.35 0.60 -5.65
CA PRO A 140 -6.01 0.12 -5.36
C PRO A 140 -4.98 1.22 -5.61
N LEU A 141 -4.05 1.37 -4.67
CA LEU A 141 -2.95 2.31 -4.68
C LEU A 141 -1.63 1.60 -4.39
N VAL A 142 -0.55 2.14 -4.91
CA VAL A 142 0.82 1.71 -4.61
C VAL A 142 1.54 2.81 -3.85
N LEU A 143 2.25 2.45 -2.78
CA LEU A 143 3.14 3.35 -2.08
C LEU A 143 4.52 3.27 -2.72
N VAL A 144 5.03 4.40 -3.20
CA VAL A 144 6.36 4.48 -3.83
C VAL A 144 7.12 5.68 -3.30
N GLY A 145 8.44 5.61 -3.34
CA GLY A 145 9.30 6.77 -3.12
C GLY A 145 9.05 7.82 -4.21
N ARG A 146 8.99 9.10 -3.83
CA ARG A 146 8.91 10.19 -4.81
C ARG A 146 10.24 10.37 -5.52
N GLN A 147 10.18 10.80 -6.77
CA GLN A 147 11.35 11.30 -7.48
C GLN A 147 11.57 12.77 -7.15
N THR A 148 12.52 13.04 -6.24
CA THR A 148 12.97 14.38 -5.86
C THR A 148 14.50 14.39 -5.85
N GLU A 149 15.13 15.56 -5.72
CA GLU A 149 16.60 15.64 -5.51
C GLU A 149 16.99 14.96 -4.19
N ASP A 150 16.12 15.13 -3.19
CA ASP A 150 16.09 14.59 -1.83
C ASP A 150 15.55 13.16 -1.64
N LEU A 151 16.14 12.07 -2.14
CA LEU A 151 15.51 10.74 -2.02
C LEU A 151 15.32 10.27 -0.57
N PRO A 152 14.27 9.47 -0.26
CA PRO A 152 14.17 8.82 1.04
C PRO A 152 15.33 7.84 1.19
N LYS A 153 16.08 7.97 2.30
CA LYS A 153 17.24 7.10 2.61
C LYS A 153 16.86 5.88 3.44
N GLU A 154 15.72 5.96 4.10
CA GLU A 154 15.24 4.96 5.05
C GLU A 154 13.72 4.83 4.87
N ILE A 155 13.23 3.63 5.11
CA ILE A 155 11.81 3.32 5.08
C ILE A 155 11.24 3.53 6.50
N PRO A 156 10.24 4.41 6.69
CA PRO A 156 9.61 4.62 7.99
C PRO A 156 8.89 3.37 8.50
N ALA A 157 9.01 3.07 9.80
CA ALA A 157 8.20 2.03 10.46
C ALA A 157 6.68 2.34 10.41
N GLU A 158 6.29 3.60 10.22
CA GLU A 158 4.89 3.99 10.07
C GLU A 158 4.69 5.08 9.00
N PHE A 159 3.64 4.91 8.19
CA PHE A 159 3.11 5.91 7.27
C PHE A 159 1.70 6.32 7.73
N ALA A 160 1.55 7.52 8.31
CA ALA A 160 0.27 8.02 8.79
C ALA A 160 -0.31 9.08 7.83
N PHE A 161 -1.55 8.90 7.42
CA PHE A 161 -2.24 9.77 6.48
C PHE A 161 -3.51 10.35 7.11
N GLU A 162 -3.70 11.65 6.97
CA GLU A 162 -4.90 12.37 7.39
C GLU A 162 -5.54 13.03 6.18
N VAL A 163 -6.86 12.88 6.06
CA VAL A 163 -7.63 13.35 4.92
C VAL A 163 -8.79 14.18 5.43
N THR A 164 -9.02 15.33 4.80
CA THR A 164 -10.18 16.18 5.05
C THR A 164 -11.03 16.24 3.79
N PHE A 165 -12.34 16.12 3.94
CA PHE A 165 -13.26 16.18 2.80
C PHE A 165 -14.58 16.81 3.18
N THR A 166 -15.37 17.17 2.17
CA THR A 166 -16.71 17.74 2.36
C THR A 166 -17.77 16.91 1.68
N VAL A 167 -18.93 16.79 2.34
CA VAL A 167 -20.10 16.06 1.85
C VAL A 167 -21.27 17.02 1.67
N THR A 168 -22.07 16.78 0.64
CA THR A 168 -23.32 17.48 0.36
C THR A 168 -24.40 16.47 -0.01
N LYS A 169 -25.59 16.58 0.62
CA LYS A 169 -26.78 15.81 0.22
C LYS A 169 -27.58 16.51 -0.88
N PRO A 170 -28.39 15.81 -1.70
CA PRO A 170 -29.06 16.38 -2.88
C PRO A 170 -30.04 17.51 -2.55
N GLN A 171 -30.61 17.49 -1.34
CA GLN A 171 -31.59 18.47 -0.86
C GLN A 171 -30.93 19.65 -0.12
N GLN A 172 -29.62 19.60 0.11
CA GLN A 172 -28.85 20.65 0.79
C GLN A 172 -28.29 21.63 -0.22
N LYS A 173 -28.18 22.91 0.18
CA LYS A 173 -27.49 23.90 -0.66
C LYS A 173 -25.98 23.66 -0.59
N GLU A 174 -25.26 24.16 -1.59
CA GLU A 174 -23.79 24.14 -1.61
C GLU A 174 -23.18 24.83 -0.38
N SER A 175 -23.90 25.77 0.23
CA SER A 175 -23.54 26.45 1.49
C SER A 175 -23.58 25.55 2.71
N ASP A 176 -24.24 24.40 2.62
CA ASP A 176 -24.52 23.51 3.75
C ASP A 176 -23.56 22.29 3.74
N LYS A 177 -22.40 22.42 3.09
CA LYS A 177 -21.33 21.42 3.11
C LYS A 177 -20.93 21.12 4.53
N GLN A 178 -20.90 19.83 4.85
CA GLN A 178 -20.36 19.34 6.11
C GLN A 178 -18.95 18.82 5.87
N GLN A 179 -18.00 19.27 6.69
CA GLN A 179 -16.62 18.81 6.65
C GLN A 179 -16.46 17.58 7.55
N PHE A 180 -15.71 16.61 7.05
CA PHE A 180 -15.34 15.38 7.72
C PHE A 180 -13.85 15.13 7.52
N GLU A 181 -13.28 14.34 8.41
CA GLU A 181 -11.86 13.98 8.38
C GLU A 181 -11.76 12.48 8.49
N TRP A 182 -10.79 11.79 7.92
CA TRP A 182 -10.50 10.39 8.26
C TRP A 182 -9.01 10.16 8.19
N SER A 183 -8.52 9.13 8.89
CA SER A 183 -7.12 8.79 8.84
C SER A 183 -6.92 7.29 8.76
N PHE A 184 -5.78 6.92 8.21
CA PHE A 184 -5.28 5.56 8.21
C PHE A 184 -3.77 5.59 8.34
N SER A 185 -3.21 4.52 8.88
CA SER A 185 -1.77 4.32 8.90
C SER A 185 -1.39 2.95 8.37
N LEU A 186 -0.19 2.87 7.80
CA LEU A 186 0.49 1.64 7.47
C LEU A 186 1.64 1.48 8.45
N SER A 187 1.61 0.44 9.28
CA SER A 187 2.62 0.20 10.30
C SER A 187 3.34 -1.12 10.03
N GLU A 188 4.65 -1.11 10.21
CA GLU A 188 5.49 -2.30 10.20
C GLU A 188 4.96 -3.32 11.22
N LYS A 189 4.92 -4.58 10.81
CA LYS A 189 4.44 -5.69 11.60
C LYS A 189 5.56 -6.16 12.52
N GLU A 190 5.32 -6.07 13.82
CA GLU A 190 6.18 -6.67 14.87
C GLU A 190 6.31 -8.19 14.76
#